data_AF-A0A535B585-F1
#
_entry.id   AF-A0A535B585-F1
#
_cell.length_a   1.000
_cell.length_b   1.000
_cell.length_c   1.000
_cell.angle_alpha   90.00
_cell.angle_beta   90.00
_cell.angle_gamma   90.00
#
_symmetry.space_group_name_H-M   'P 1'
#
loop_
_entity.id
_entity.type
_entity.pdbx_description
1 polymer ?
#
loop_
_entity_poly.entity_id
_entity_poly.type
_entity_poly.pdbx_seq_one_letter_code
_entity_poly.pdbx_strand_id
1 'polypeptide(L)' 'MQSICHVCGDPLTDANSAVCNTCGNRFHLRLRNDAEGRDCGDVWINEQFLSLEFACFTCLRGETAAEVGEPPVGRGH' A
#
# COMPACT_ATOMS: atom_id res chain seq x y z
N MET A 1 18.89 -14.55 -1.14
CA MET A 1 18.93 -13.12 -1.55
C MET A 1 18.07 -12.36 -0.54
N GLN A 2 18.67 -11.54 0.31
CA GLN A 2 17.91 -10.79 1.34
C GLN A 2 17.24 -9.60 0.64
N SER A 3 15.91 -9.51 0.70
CA SER A 3 15.15 -8.41 0.08
C SER A 3 15.16 -7.20 1.02
N ILE A 4 15.12 -5.98 0.47
CA ILE A 4 15.12 -4.73 1.23
C ILE A 4 13.74 -4.06 1.10
N CYS A 5 13.29 -3.42 2.17
CA CYS A 5 12.04 -2.68 2.18
C CYS A 5 12.18 -1.39 1.37
N HIS A 6 11.32 -1.20 0.37
CA HIS A 6 11.35 -0.02 -0.49
C HIS A 6 11.06 1.30 0.25
N VAL A 7 10.37 1.24 1.39
CA VAL A 7 9.95 2.44 2.13
C VAL A 7 11.02 2.90 3.13
N CYS A 8 11.71 1.97 3.79
CA CYS A 8 12.63 2.31 4.87
C CYS A 8 14.07 1.86 4.67
N GLY A 9 14.34 1.01 3.68
CA GLY A 9 15.69 0.52 3.43
C GLY A 9 16.17 -0.60 4.36
N ASP A 10 15.37 -1.01 5.36
CA ASP A 10 15.74 -2.11 6.25
C ASP A 10 15.50 -3.48 5.60
N PRO A 11 16.21 -4.53 6.04
CA PRO A 11 15.98 -5.89 5.56
C PRO A 11 14.54 -6.37 5.77
N LEU A 12 14.03 -7.11 4.78
CA LEU A 12 12.78 -7.84 4.84
C LEU A 12 13.05 -9.29 5.26
N THR A 13 12.10 -9.82 6.03
CA THR A 13 11.94 -11.27 6.19
C THR A 13 10.77 -11.72 5.33
N ASP A 14 10.83 -12.93 4.77
CA ASP A 14 9.72 -13.45 3.96
C ASP A 14 8.42 -13.59 4.76
N ALA A 15 8.50 -13.70 6.09
CA ALA A 15 7.35 -13.78 6.99
C ALA A 15 6.61 -12.45 7.18
N ASN A 16 7.29 -11.29 7.03
CA ASN A 16 6.73 -9.96 7.34
C ASN A 16 6.88 -8.99 6.14
N SER A 17 6.62 -9.47 4.93
CA SER A 17 6.69 -8.65 3.72
C SER A 17 5.55 -8.91 2.75
N ALA A 18 5.16 -7.87 2.01
CA ALA A 18 4.21 -7.92 0.92
C ALA A 18 4.76 -7.20 -0.32
N VAL A 19 4.16 -7.45 -1.49
CA VAL A 19 4.47 -6.75 -2.74
C VAL A 19 3.42 -5.67 -2.95
N CYS A 20 3.86 -4.45 -3.27
CA CYS A 20 2.94 -3.36 -3.57
C CYS A 20 2.30 -3.56 -4.95
N ASN A 21 0.96 -3.51 -5.01
CA ASN A 21 0.20 -3.65 -6.24
C ASN A 21 0.48 -2.51 -7.24
N THR A 22 0.86 -1.33 -6.75
CA THR A 22 1.14 -0.13 -7.57
C THR A 22 2.54 -0.15 -8.19
N CYS A 23 3.59 -0.35 -7.39
CA CYS A 23 4.99 -0.24 -7.87
C CYS A 23 5.75 -1.56 -7.99
N GLY A 24 5.16 -2.68 -7.56
CA GLY A 24 5.78 -4.01 -7.61
C GLY A 24 6.94 -4.23 -6.61
N ASN A 25 7.30 -3.23 -5.81
CA ASN A 25 8.38 -3.36 -4.82
C ASN A 25 7.88 -4.03 -3.53
N ARG A 26 8.78 -4.73 -2.83
CA ARG A 26 8.47 -5.33 -1.52
C ARG A 26 8.56 -4.30 -0.39
N PHE A 27 7.69 -4.41 0.60
CA PHE A 27 7.67 -3.57 1.81
C PHE A 27 7.28 -4.38 3.06
N HIS A 28 7.56 -3.85 4.25
CA HIS A 28 7.16 -4.51 5.51
C HIS A 28 5.64 -4.48 5.69
N LEU A 29 5.07 -5.64 5.96
CA LEU A 29 3.67 -5.77 6.34
C LEU A 29 3.52 -6.89 7.36
N ARG A 30 2.83 -6.62 8.45
CA ARG A 30 2.45 -7.63 9.45
C ARG A 30 1.27 -8.44 8.93
N LEU A 31 1.56 -9.65 8.44
CA LEU A 31 0.54 -10.60 7.98
C LEU A 31 -0.19 -11.32 9.13
N ARG A 32 0.36 -11.24 10.35
CA ARG A 32 -0.20 -11.86 11.55
C ARG A 32 -0.23 -10.83 12.68
N ASN A 33 -1.33 -10.82 13.45
CA ASN A 33 -1.50 -9.90 14.58
C ASN A 33 -0.62 -10.23 15.79
N ASP A 34 -0.20 -11.48 15.92
CA ASP A 34 0.68 -11.97 16.99
C ASP A 34 2.17 -11.95 16.62
N ALA A 35 2.51 -11.48 15.41
CA ALA A 35 3.90 -11.32 14.99
C ALA A 35 4.39 -9.89 15.28
N GLU A 36 5.55 -9.79 15.93
CA GLU A 36 6.27 -8.53 16.04
C GLU A 36 6.70 -8.03 14.66
N GLY A 37 6.58 -6.73 14.44
CA GLY A 37 6.94 -6.12 13.17
C GLY A 37 6.46 -4.68 13.06
N ARG A 38 6.76 -4.07 11.92
CA ARG A 38 6.32 -2.73 11.53
C ARG A 38 5.56 -2.81 10.22
N ASP A 39 4.67 -1.86 10.01
CA ASP A 39 3.99 -1.69 8.73
C ASP A 39 4.60 -0.51 7.97
N CYS A 40 5.01 -0.77 6.74
CA CYS A 40 5.54 0.22 5.78
C CYS A 40 4.55 0.49 4.66
N GLY A 41 3.32 0.05 4.82
CA GLY A 41 2.23 0.20 3.88
C GLY A 41 0.92 -0.18 4.54
N ASP A 42 -0.10 -0.31 3.71
CA ASP A 42 -1.45 -0.64 4.16
C ASP A 42 -2.06 -1.77 3.33
N VAL A 43 -3.10 -2.36 3.90
CA VAL A 43 -3.91 -3.41 3.28
C VAL A 43 -5.38 -3.10 3.49
N TRP A 44 -6.16 -3.11 2.41
CA TRP A 44 -7.60 -2.87 2.46
C TRP A 44 -8.35 -3.82 1.54
N ILE A 45 -9.66 -3.92 1.74
CA ILE A 45 -10.54 -4.62 0.82
C ILE A 45 -11.04 -3.60 -0.20
N ASN A 46 -10.75 -3.83 -1.48
CA ASN A 46 -11.38 -3.10 -2.55
C ASN A 46 -12.80 -3.64 -2.74
N GLU A 47 -13.80 -2.88 -2.29
CA GLU A 47 -15.20 -3.35 -2.30
C GLU A 47 -15.77 -3.52 -3.71
N GLN A 48 -15.24 -2.80 -4.71
CA GLN A 48 -15.70 -2.90 -6.09
C GLN A 48 -15.29 -4.22 -6.73
N PHE A 49 -14.06 -4.68 -6.44
CA PHE A 49 -13.50 -5.91 -7.01
C PHE A 49 -13.46 -7.08 -6.03
N LEU A 50 -13.93 -6.86 -4.79
CA LEU A 50 -13.90 -7.82 -3.68
C LEU A 50 -12.51 -8.47 -3.51
N SER A 51 -11.46 -7.67 -3.67
CA SER A 51 -10.07 -8.10 -3.61
C SER A 51 -9.35 -7.47 -2.42
N LEU A 52 -8.31 -8.16 -1.93
CA LEU A 52 -7.39 -7.61 -0.95
C LEU A 52 -6.28 -6.86 -1.69
N GLU A 53 -6.12 -5.58 -1.39
CA GLU A 53 -5.12 -4.73 -2.01
C GLU A 53 -4.01 -4.35 -1.04
N PHE A 54 -2.79 -4.26 -1.57
CA PHE A 54 -1.58 -3.96 -0.80
C PHE A 54 -0.84 -2.79 -1.43
N ALA A 55 -0.54 -1.76 -0.66
CA ALA A 55 0.27 -0.66 -1.15
C ALA A 55 1.26 -0.13 -0.12
N CYS A 56 2.47 0.19 -0.57
CA CYS A 56 3.49 0.79 0.27
C CYS A 56 3.19 2.27 0.52
N PHE A 57 3.64 2.81 1.66
CA PHE A 57 3.41 4.21 1.98
C PHE A 57 4.08 5.20 1.02
N THR A 58 5.09 4.79 0.25
CA THR A 58 5.65 5.62 -0.82
C THR A 58 4.60 5.89 -1.91
N CYS A 59 3.84 4.87 -2.33
CA CYS A 59 2.76 5.02 -3.31
C CYS A 59 1.56 5.75 -2.70
N LEU A 60 1.09 5.30 -1.53
CA LEU A 60 -0.09 5.88 -0.88
C LEU A 60 0.07 7.36 -0.55
N ARG A 61 1.27 7.80 -0.14
CA ARG A 61 1.54 9.23 0.09
C ARG A 61 1.64 10.03 -1.21
N GLY A 62 2.08 9.41 -2.29
CA GLY A 62 2.13 10.03 -3.62
C GLY A 62 0.73 10.17 -4.26
N GLU A 63 -0.20 9.26 -3.97
CA GLU A 63 -1.57 9.28 -4.49
C GLU A 63 -2.39 10.47 -3.94
N THR A 64 -2.06 10.98 -2.74
CA THR A 64 -2.71 12.19 -2.20
C THR A 64 -2.47 13.47 -3.03
N ALA A 65 -1.51 13.46 -3.96
CA ALA A 65 -1.28 14.59 -4.87
C ALA A 65 -2.08 14.52 -6.18
N ALA A 66 -2.76 13.40 -6.49
CA ALA A 66 -3.34 13.14 -7.80
C ALA A 66 -4.88 13.07 -7.85
N GLU A 67 -5.59 13.19 -6.72
CA GLU A 67 -7.05 13.05 -6.66
C GLU A 67 -7.78 14.32 -6.18
N VAL A 68 -7.45 15.48 -6.75
CA VAL A 68 -8.38 16.62 -6.79
C VAL A 68 -8.76 16.88 -8.24
N GLY A 69 -9.60 16.00 -8.73
CA GLY A 69 -10.27 16.12 -10.02
C GLY A 69 -11.73 15.75 -9.88
N GLU A 70 -12.41 16.20 -8.82
CA GLU A 70 -13.87 16.15 -8.75
C GLU A 70 -14.45 16.87 -9.98
N PRO A 71 -15.15 16.17 -10.89
CA PRO A 71 -15.85 16.83 -11.98
C PRO A 71 -16.98 17.68 -11.37
N PRO A 72 -17.17 18.95 -11.77
CA PRO A 72 -18.28 19.75 -11.28
C PRO A 72 -19.60 19.18 -11.82
N VAL A 73 -20.22 18.30 -11.05
CA VAL A 73 -21.59 17.85 -11.31
C VAL A 73 -22.55 18.92 -10.77
N GLY A 74 -23.14 19.70 -11.68
CA GLY A 74 -24.27 20.56 -11.33
C GLY A 74 -24.32 21.93 -12.02
N ARG A 75 -24.42 21.97 -13.36
CA ARG A 75 -25.18 23.07 -14.01
C ARG A 75 -26.59 22.57 -14.27
N GLY A 76 -27.42 22.64 -13.24
CA GLY A 76 -28.87 22.51 -13.34
C GLY A 76 -29.51 23.89 -13.44
N HIS A 77 -30.29 24.07 -14.51
CA HIS A 77 -31.27 25.14 -14.82
C HIS A 77 -30.77 26.56 -15.06
#